data_AF-A0A640XLJ5-F1
#
_entry.id   AF-A0A640XLJ5-F1
#
_cell.length_a   1.000
_cell.length_b   1.000
_cell.length_c   1.000
_cell.angle_alpha   90.00
_cell.angle_beta   90.00
_cell.angle_gamma   90.00
#
_symmetry.space_group_name_H-M   'P 1'
#
loop_
_entity.id
_entity.type
_entity.pdbx_description
1 polymer ?
#
loop_
_entity_poly.entity_id
_entity_poly.type
_entity_poly.pdbx_seq_one_letter_code
_entity_poly.pdbx_strand_id
1 'polypeptide(L)'
;MSLPGILSAAVLVFIFCWNEFLFALTFTPDESTRMASVGIALFEGTYEVPWGDIAAASVVVTLPLLIFLMIFQKYIIRGLTSGAVKE
;
A
#
# COMPACT_ATOMS: atom_id res chain seq x y z
N MET A 1 2.64 -11.21 25.40
CA MET A 1 3.90 -11.01 24.67
C MET A 1 3.72 -11.02 23.13
N SER A 2 2.49 -10.89 22.61
CA SER A 2 2.22 -11.09 21.16
C SER A 2 1.84 -9.80 20.41
N LEU A 3 1.44 -8.74 21.12
CA LEU A 3 0.92 -7.50 20.52
C LEU A 3 1.92 -6.78 19.57
N PRO A 4 3.23 -6.67 19.88
CA PRO A 4 4.20 -6.06 18.97
C PRO A 4 4.40 -6.87 17.68
N GLY A 5 4.37 -8.20 17.79
CA GLY A 5 4.49 -9.11 16.65
C GLY A 5 3.27 -9.06 15.73
N ILE A 6 2.06 -9.06 16.30
CA ILE A 6 0.81 -8.93 15.55
C ILE A 6 0.75 -7.59 14.81
N LEU A 7 1.12 -6.48 15.47
CA LEU A 7 1.17 -5.16 14.84
C LEU A 7 2.17 -5.11 13.68
N SER A 8 3.33 -5.76 13.83
CA SER A 8 4.33 -5.82 12.76
C SER A 8 3.83 -6.64 11.57
N ALA A 9 3.21 -7.79 11.82
CA ALA A 9 2.60 -8.61 10.78
C ALA A 9 1.46 -7.87 10.07
N ALA A 10 0.59 -7.18 10.82
CA ALA A 10 -0.51 -6.41 10.26
C ALA A 10 -0.02 -5.28 9.34
N VAL A 11 1.08 -4.60 9.70
CA VAL A 11 1.68 -3.58 8.85
C VAL A 11 2.24 -4.18 7.57
N LEU A 12 2.98 -5.28 7.68
CA LEU A 12 3.53 -5.96 6.49
C LEU A 12 2.39 -6.40 5.56
N VAL A 13 1.36 -7.04 6.10
CA VAL A 13 0.17 -7.47 5.33
C VAL A 13 -0.52 -6.27 4.69
N PHE A 14 -0.68 -5.16 5.41
CA PHE A 14 -1.26 -3.94 4.84
C PHE A 14 -0.45 -3.41 3.66
N ILE A 15 0.88 -3.33 3.79
CA ILE A 15 1.75 -2.89 2.69
C ILE A 15 1.62 -3.82 1.48
N PHE A 16 1.62 -5.14 1.69
CA PHE A 16 1.45 -6.11 0.61
C PHE A 16 0.08 -5.97 -0.06
N CYS A 17 -1.01 -5.99 0.71
CA CYS A 17 -2.35 -5.88 0.18
C CYS A 17 -2.60 -4.53 -0.51
N TRP A 18 -2.01 -3.43 -0.02
CA TRP A 18 -2.17 -2.09 -0.61
C TRP A 18 -1.38 -1.89 -1.93
N ASN A 19 -0.31 -2.64 -2.15
CA ASN A 19 0.46 -2.59 -3.39
C ASN A 19 0.03 -3.63 -4.41
N GLU A 20 -0.88 -4.53 -4.04
CA GLU A 20 -1.20 -5.67 -4.89
C GLU A 20 -1.97 -5.26 -6.15
N PHE A 21 -1.35 -5.45 -7.31
CA PHE A 21 -1.87 -4.98 -8.59
C PHE A 21 -2.57 -6.07 -9.40
N LEU A 22 -1.99 -7.27 -9.47
CA LEU A 22 -2.46 -8.32 -10.38
C LEU A 22 -3.80 -8.89 -9.93
N PHE A 23 -3.94 -9.15 -8.64
CA PHE A 23 -5.22 -9.63 -8.10
C PHE A 23 -6.32 -8.56 -8.25
N ALA A 24 -6.00 -7.29 -7.98
CA ALA A 24 -6.95 -6.20 -8.13
C ALA A 24 -7.38 -6.01 -9.60
N LEU A 25 -6.47 -6.11 -10.56
CA LEU A 25 -6.79 -6.01 -11.98
C LEU A 25 -7.68 -7.17 -12.45
N THR A 26 -7.45 -8.36 -11.92
CA THR A 26 -8.11 -9.60 -12.39
C THR A 26 -9.49 -9.80 -11.75
N PHE A 27 -9.61 -9.55 -10.44
CA PHE A 27 -10.82 -9.88 -9.66
C PHE A 27 -11.72 -8.68 -9.38
N THR A 28 -11.34 -7.48 -9.78
CA THR A 28 -12.10 -6.25 -9.50
C THR A 28 -12.47 -5.53 -10.81
N PRO A 29 -13.42 -6.11 -11.58
CA PRO A 29 -13.82 -5.54 -12.87
C PRO A 29 -14.59 -4.22 -12.69
N ASP A 30 -15.39 -4.11 -11.62
CA ASP A 30 -16.20 -2.93 -11.31
C ASP A 30 -15.33 -1.73 -10.91
N GLU A 31 -15.61 -0.58 -11.52
CA GLU A 31 -14.87 0.66 -11.27
C GLU A 31 -15.02 1.14 -9.82
N SER A 32 -16.18 0.90 -9.20
CA SER A 32 -16.47 1.33 -7.82
C SER A 32 -15.69 0.58 -6.74
N THR A 33 -15.19 -0.61 -7.04
CA THR A 33 -14.42 -1.44 -6.10
C THR A 33 -12.94 -1.51 -6.47
N ARG A 34 -12.57 -0.94 -7.63
CA ARG A 34 -11.22 -1.01 -8.19
C ARG A 34 -10.20 -0.35 -7.27
N MET A 35 -9.08 -1.04 -7.14
CA MET A 35 -7.96 -0.54 -6.37
C MET A 35 -7.26 0.62 -7.08
N ALA A 36 -6.77 1.59 -6.31
CA ALA A 36 -6.24 2.83 -6.88
C ALA A 36 -4.99 2.60 -7.76
N SER A 37 -4.17 1.59 -7.47
CA SER A 37 -3.03 1.16 -8.30
C SER A 37 -3.46 0.74 -9.72
N VAL A 38 -4.58 0.00 -9.82
CA VAL A 38 -5.19 -0.42 -11.09
C VAL A 38 -5.85 0.76 -11.79
N GLY A 39 -6.53 1.63 -11.03
CA GLY A 39 -7.11 2.85 -11.56
C GLY A 39 -6.08 3.72 -12.29
N ILE A 40 -4.91 3.96 -11.68
CA ILE A 40 -3.82 4.74 -12.29
C ILE A 40 -3.29 4.08 -13.57
N ALA A 41 -3.16 2.75 -13.62
CA ALA A 41 -2.71 2.06 -14.82
C ALA A 41 -3.69 2.19 -16.00
N LEU A 42 -4.96 2.48 -15.71
CA LEU A 42 -6.02 2.67 -16.71
C LEU A 42 -6.22 4.14 -17.09
N PHE A 43 -5.39 5.07 -16.60
CA PHE A 43 -5.38 6.48 -17.03
C PHE A 43 -4.81 6.68 -18.44
N GLU A 44 -4.30 5.64 -19.11
CA GLU A 44 -3.81 5.74 -20.49
C GLU A 44 -4.93 6.23 -21.43
N GLY A 45 -4.80 7.48 -21.87
CA GLY A 45 -5.69 8.06 -22.87
C GLY A 45 -5.35 7.53 -24.28
N THR A 46 -6.37 7.43 -25.13
CA THR A 46 -6.23 6.92 -26.51
C THR A 46 -5.28 7.72 -27.40
N TYR A 47 -4.96 8.97 -27.03
CA TYR A 47 -4.17 9.90 -27.86
C TYR A 47 -2.93 10.46 -27.17
N GLU A 48 -2.95 10.63 -25.85
CA GLU A 48 -1.81 11.08 -25.05
C GLU A 48 -1.86 10.44 -23.66
N VAL A 49 -0.68 10.15 -23.10
CA VAL A 49 -0.54 9.65 -21.73
C VAL A 49 -0.46 10.86 -20.78
N PRO A 50 -1.44 11.07 -19.88
CA PRO A 50 -1.46 12.23 -18.98
C PRO A 50 -0.49 11.99 -17.80
N TRP A 51 0.81 12.16 -18.04
CA TRP A 51 1.86 11.96 -17.02
C TRP A 51 1.64 12.80 -15.74
N GLY A 52 1.07 13.99 -15.88
CA GLY A 52 0.75 14.87 -14.74
C GLY A 52 -0.31 14.25 -13.82
N ASP A 53 -1.39 13.72 -14.40
CA ASP A 53 -2.47 13.10 -13.63
C ASP A 53 -2.02 11.77 -13.01
N ILE A 54 -1.23 10.98 -13.75
CA ILE A 54 -0.63 9.74 -13.23
C ILE A 54 0.29 10.04 -12.04
N ALA A 55 1.12 11.08 -12.14
CA ALA A 55 2.02 11.48 -11.05
C ALA A 55 1.23 12.00 -9.83
N ALA A 56 0.22 12.84 -10.05
CA ALA A 56 -0.63 13.35 -8.98
C ALA A 56 -1.38 12.21 -8.28
N ALA A 57 -1.98 11.30 -9.04
CA ALA A 57 -2.67 10.13 -8.50
C ALA A 57 -1.70 9.21 -7.73
N SER A 58 -0.48 8.99 -8.22
CA SER A 58 0.54 8.19 -7.52
C SER A 58 0.91 8.79 -6.16
N VAL A 59 1.06 10.11 -6.06
CA VAL A 59 1.29 10.81 -4.79
C VAL A 59 0.11 10.62 -3.83
N VAL A 60 -1.12 10.79 -4.33
CA VAL A 60 -2.34 10.61 -3.53
C VAL A 60 -2.46 9.16 -3.03
N VAL A 61 -2.17 8.16 -3.86
CA VAL A 61 -2.21 6.74 -3.48
C VAL A 61 -1.12 6.35 -2.48
N THR A 62 0.01 7.07 -2.49
CA THR A 62 1.10 6.87 -1.52
C THR A 62 0.79 7.50 -0.16
N LEU A 63 -0.05 8.54 -0.11
CA LEU A 63 -0.36 9.27 1.11
C LEU A 63 -0.93 8.40 2.26
N PRO A 64 -1.91 7.49 2.02
CA PRO A 64 -2.42 6.59 3.05
C PRO A 64 -1.35 5.68 3.65
N LEU A 65 -0.42 5.18 2.82
CA LEU A 65 0.71 4.37 3.29
C LEU A 65 1.61 5.19 4.22
N LEU A 66 1.90 6.44 3.87
CA LEU A 66 2.71 7.32 4.71
C LEU A 66 2.03 7.64 6.04
N ILE A 67 0.73 7.92 6.03
CA ILE A 67 -0.07 8.17 7.23
C ILE A 67 -0.07 6.92 8.12
N PHE A 68 -0.34 5.75 7.54
CA PHE A 68 -0.31 4.48 8.25
C PHE A 68 1.08 4.22 8.86
N LEU A 69 2.15 4.42 8.09
CA LEU A 69 3.51 4.25 8.57
C LEU A 69 3.83 5.23 9.70
N MET A 70 3.42 6.50 9.62
CA MET A 70 3.60 7.47 10.70
C MET A 70 2.89 7.06 12.00
N ILE A 71 1.72 6.41 11.92
CA ILE A 71 1.00 5.91 13.09
C ILE A 71 1.71 4.69 13.68
N PHE A 72 2.16 3.76 12.83
CA PHE A 72 2.68 2.46 13.26
C PHE A 72 4.21 2.39 13.38
N GLN A 73 4.97 3.41 12.96
CA GLN A 73 6.44 3.44 12.96
C GLN A 73 7.06 3.01 14.28
N LYS A 74 6.52 3.47 15.42
CA LYS A 74 7.08 3.11 16.75
C LYS A 74 6.90 1.63 17.08
N TYR A 75 5.85 1.01 16.56
CA TYR A 75 5.55 -0.41 16.78
C TYR A 75 6.34 -1.29 15.81
N ILE A 76 6.48 -0.85 14.56
CA ILE A 76 7.31 -1.52 13.54
C ILE A 76 8.77 -1.56 13.99
N ILE A 77 9.32 -0.41 14.41
CA ILE A 77 10.72 -0.33 14.88
C ILE A 77 10.93 -1.24 16.09
N ARG A 78 10.02 -1.20 17.07
CA ARG A 78 10.08 -2.09 18.26
C ARG A 78 9.96 -3.57 17.89
N GLY A 79 9.12 -3.94 16.93
CA GLY A 79 8.96 -5.31 16.45
C GLY A 79 10.18 -5.83 15.71
N LEU A 80 10.77 -5.02 14.82
CA LEU A 80 12.03 -5.33 14.12
C LEU A 80 13.19 -5.51 15.11
N THR A 81 13.34 -4.61 16.10
CA THR A 81 14.39 -4.74 17.11
C THR A 81 14.16 -5.90 18.07
N SER A 82 12.90 -6.19 18.43
CA SER A 82 12.54 -7.32 19.31
C SER A 82 12.76 -8.68 18.65
N GLY A 83 12.71 -8.78 17.32
CA GLY A 83 13.04 -10.00 16.58
C GLY A 83 14.52 -10.12 16.19
N ALA A 84 15.25 -8.99 16.13
CA ALA A 84 16.68 -8.95 15.82
C ALA A 84 17.56 -9.28 17.03
N VAL A 85 17.08 -9.06 18.26
CA VAL A 85 17.73 -9.57 19.48
C VAL A 85 17.29 -11.02 19.68
N LYS A 86 17.98 -11.91 18.98
CA LYS A 86 17.90 -13.35 19.16
C LYS A 86 18.48 -13.72 20.54
N GLU A 87 17.67 -14.34 21.38
CA GLU A 87 18.15 -15.51 22.13
C GLU A 87 17.87 -16.75 21.27
#